data_AF-A0A851SIR8-F1
#
_entry.id   AF-A0A851SIR8-F1
#
_cell.length_a   1.000
_cell.length_b   1.000
_cell.length_c   1.000
_cell.angle_alpha   90.00
_cell.angle_beta   90.00
_cell.angle_gamma   90.00
#
_symmetry.space_group_name_H-M   'P 1'
#
loop_
_entity.id
_entity.type
_entity.pdbx_description
1 polymer ?
#
loop_
_entity_poly.entity_id
_entity_poly.type
_entity_poly.pdbx_seq_one_letter_code
_entity_poly.pdbx_strand_id
1 'polypeptide(L)' 'GEVHCSLDPDVPFRLESSQSSYYRVVTSRELDREQVSEYNVTVRAWDGGSPSLESSAVLCVRVLDVNDN' A
#
# COMPACT_ATOMS: atom_id res chain seq x y z
N GLY A 1 12.52 -14.48 -10.35
CA GLY A 1 13.01 -13.11 -10.14
C GLY A 1 12.49 -12.64 -8.81
N GLU A 2 13.33 -12.00 -8.02
CA GLU A 2 12.88 -11.31 -6.80
C GLU A 2 12.20 -10.00 -7.25
N VAL A 3 10.95 -9.82 -6.85
CA VAL A 3 10.21 -8.58 -7.05
C VAL A 3 10.24 -7.84 -5.73
N HIS A 4 10.66 -6.59 -5.76
CA HIS A 4 10.64 -5.72 -4.60
C HIS A 4 9.45 -4.79 -4.74
N CYS A 5 8.71 -4.63 -3.65
CA CYS A 5 7.59 -3.71 -3.58
C CYS A 5 7.79 -2.78 -2.38
N SER A 6 7.52 -1.50 -2.57
CA SER A 6 7.50 -0.48 -1.52
C SER A 6 6.24 0.38 -1.62
N LEU A 7 5.93 1.07 -0.54
CA LEU A 7 4.86 2.05 -0.49
C LEU A 7 5.37 3.38 0.07
N ASP A 8 4.61 4.45 -0.12
CA ASP A 8 4.99 5.77 0.37
C ASP A 8 5.13 5.78 1.91
N PRO A 9 6.22 6.35 2.46
CA PRO A 9 6.44 6.40 3.91
C PRO A 9 5.56 7.45 4.63
N ASP A 10 4.89 8.32 3.87
CA ASP A 10 4.05 9.40 4.40
C ASP A 10 2.67 8.92 4.88
N VAL A 11 2.27 7.72 4.46
CA VAL A 11 0.96 7.17 4.77
C VAL A 11 1.04 6.18 5.95
N PRO A 12 -0.01 6.06 6.78
CA PRO A 12 -0.09 5.13 7.92
C PRO A 12 -0.32 3.67 7.49
N PHE A 13 0.26 3.24 6.38
CA PHE A 13 0.14 1.88 5.85
C PHE A 13 1.51 1.25 5.70
N ARG A 14 1.56 -0.08 5.75
CA ARG A 14 2.78 -0.87 5.53
C ARG A 14 2.49 -2.02 4.59
N LEU A 15 3.47 -2.35 3.75
CA LEU A 15 3.42 -3.49 2.86
C LEU A 15 3.95 -4.71 3.62
N GLU A 16 3.18 -5.78 3.65
CA GLU A 16 3.58 -7.06 4.20
C GLU A 16 3.67 -8.08 3.06
N SER A 17 4.88 -8.55 2.78
CA SER A 17 5.09 -9.67 1.86
C SER A 17 4.66 -10.96 2.56
N SER A 18 3.51 -11.49 2.20
CA SER A 18 3.12 -12.81 2.67
C SER A 18 3.95 -13.88 1.94
N GLN A 19 4.24 -15.00 2.60
CA GLN A 19 5.01 -16.11 2.02
C GLN A 19 4.31 -16.76 0.80
N SER A 20 3.06 -16.43 0.54
CA SER A 20 2.35 -16.75 -0.70
C SER A 20 2.30 -15.50 -1.57
N SER A 21 2.92 -15.55 -2.75
CA SER A 21 2.74 -14.81 -4.02
C SER A 21 2.01 -13.44 -4.11
N TYR A 22 1.67 -12.79 -3.02
CA TYR A 22 0.88 -11.57 -2.94
C TYR A 22 1.37 -10.69 -1.80
N TYR A 23 1.16 -9.39 -1.96
CA TYR A 23 1.46 -8.39 -0.94
C TYR A 23 0.17 -7.96 -0.26
N ARG A 24 0.24 -7.75 1.06
CA ARG A 24 -0.87 -7.21 1.84
C ARG A 24 -0.53 -5.79 2.26
N VAL A 25 -1.47 -4.87 2.05
CA VAL A 25 -1.40 -3.54 2.63
C VAL A 25 -2.09 -3.62 3.99
N VAL A 26 -1.35 -3.35 5.05
CA VAL A 26 -1.84 -3.35 6.43
C VAL A 26 -1.72 -1.96 7.01
N THR A 27 -2.68 -1.55 7.84
CA THR A 27 -2.62 -0.30 8.59
C THR A 27 -1.55 -0.41 9.67
N SER A 28 -0.54 0.47 9.62
CA SER A 28 0.54 0.48 10.62
C SER A 28 0.16 1.30 11.85
N ARG A 29 -0.84 2.18 11.73
CA ARG A 29 -1.37 3.03 12.80
C ARG A 29 -2.90 3.03 12.75
N GLU A 30 -3.51 3.47 13.86
CA GLU A 30 -4.94 3.75 13.91
C GLU A 30 -5.28 4.81 12.87
N LEU A 31 -6.26 4.49 12.02
CA LEU A 31 -6.78 5.43 11.03
C LEU A 31 -7.88 6.23 11.68
N ASP A 32 -7.66 7.54 11.79
CA ASP A 32 -8.63 8.46 12.35
C ASP A 32 -9.36 9.16 11.21
N ARG A 33 -10.64 8.79 11.01
CA ARG A 33 -11.49 9.35 9.94
C ARG A 33 -11.70 10.85 10.10
N GLU A 34 -11.65 11.38 11.32
CA GLU A 34 -11.86 12.80 11.59
C GLU A 34 -10.65 13.64 11.14
N GLN A 35 -9.45 13.07 11.18
CA GLN A 35 -8.27 13.66 10.56
C GLN A 35 -8.22 13.45 9.04
N VAL A 36 -8.37 12.20 8.58
CA VAL A 36 -8.23 11.84 7.16
C VAL A 36 -9.21 10.73 6.79
N SER A 37 -10.15 11.04 5.91
CA SER A 37 -11.18 10.10 5.43
C SER A 37 -10.76 9.30 4.20
N GLU A 38 -9.73 9.73 3.48
CA GLU A 38 -9.24 9.10 2.25
C GLU A 38 -7.72 9.21 2.15
N TYR A 39 -7.06 8.11 1.78
CA TYR A 39 -5.62 8.04 1.64
C TYR A 39 -5.24 7.54 0.24
N ASN A 40 -4.33 8.24 -0.42
CA ASN A 40 -3.79 7.84 -1.72
C ASN A 40 -2.43 7.17 -1.51
N VAL A 41 -2.42 5.84 -1.48
CA VAL A 41 -1.22 5.05 -1.24
C VAL A 41 -0.60 4.66 -2.59
N THR A 42 0.59 5.17 -2.92
CA THR A 42 1.30 4.70 -4.11
C THR A 42 2.17 3.51 -3.76
N VAL A 43 1.92 2.39 -4.45
CA VAL A 43 2.75 1.19 -4.38
C VAL A 43 3.68 1.19 -5.58
N ARG A 44 4.98 1.02 -5.36
CA ARG A 44 5.99 0.85 -6.41
C ARG A 44 6.55 -0.55 -6.34
N ALA A 45 6.59 -1.22 -7.48
CA ALA A 45 7.15 -2.55 -7.64
C ALA A 45 8.22 -2.53 -8.72
N TRP A 46 9.37 -3.17 -8.47
CA TRP A 46 10.45 -3.29 -9.44
C TRP A 46 11.06 -4.67 -9.40
N ASP A 47 11.53 -5.13 -10.55
CA ASP A 47 12.30 -6.37 -10.66
C ASP A 47 13.80 -6.10 -10.62
N GLY A 48 14.57 -7.04 -10.06
CA GLY A 48 16.03 -6.97 -10.00
C GLY A 48 16.76 -7.24 -11.33
N GLY A 49 16.07 -7.16 -12.47
CA GLY A 49 16.62 -7.37 -13.80
C GLY A 49 17.46 -6.20 -14.31
N SER A 50 18.05 -6.40 -15.49
CA SER A 50 18.84 -5.38 -16.20
C SER A 50 18.46 -5.43 -17.68
N PRO A 51 17.69 -4.45 -18.22
CA PRO A 51 17.16 -3.27 -17.53
C PRO A 51 16.06 -3.62 -16.52
N SER A 52 16.03 -2.93 -15.38
CA SER A 52 14.99 -3.10 -14.36
C SER A 52 13.67 -2.51 -14.86
N LEU A 53 12.59 -3.29 -14.83
CA LEU A 53 11.24 -2.77 -15.03
C LEU A 53 10.68 -2.33 -13.69
N GLU A 54 10.17 -1.10 -13.66
CA GLU A 54 9.42 -0.56 -12.53
C GLU A 54 7.95 -0.38 -12.95
N SER A 55 7.04 -0.66 -12.02
CA SER A 55 5.62 -0.40 -12.14
C SER A 55 5.13 0.28 -10.87
N SER A 56 4.19 1.21 -11.01
CA SER A 56 3.57 1.89 -9.87
C SER A 56 2.05 1.82 -9.98
N ALA A 57 1.39 1.72 -8.83
CA ALA A 57 -0.06 1.65 -8.72
C ALA A 57 -0.52 2.56 -7.59
N VAL A 58 -1.60 3.31 -7.81
CA VAL A 58 -2.21 4.17 -6.78
C VAL A 58 -3.41 3.45 -6.19
N LEU A 59 -3.38 3.25 -4.88
CA LEU A 59 -4.45 2.63 -4.10
C LEU A 59 -5.20 3.72 -3.33
N CYS A 60 -6.46 3.96 -3.70
CA CYS A 60 -7.31 4.90 -3.00
C CYS A 60 -8.02 4.16 -1.85
N VAL A 61 -7.59 4.42 -0.61
CA VAL A 61 -8.12 3.81 0.60
C VAL A 61 -9.07 4.78 1.27
N ARG A 62 -10.37 4.47 1.25
CA ARG A 62 -11.39 5.27 1.93
C ARG A 62 -11.74 4.66 3.28
N VAL A 63 -11.68 5.47 4.34
CA VAL A 63 -12.04 5.04 5.69
C VAL A 63 -13.56 5.13 5.84
N LEU A 64 -14.21 3.96 5.77
CA LEU A 64 -15.64 3.83 5.99
C LEU A 64 -15.91 3.75 7.49
N ASP A 65 -16.85 4.57 7.95
CA ASP A 65 -17.34 4.48 9.32
C ASP A 65 -18.30 3.28 9.42
N VAL A 66 -18.39 2.66 10.60
CA VAL A 66 -19.27 1.51 10.84
C VAL A 66 -20.76 1.81 10.58
N ASN A 67 -21.11 3.08 10.44
CA ASN A 67 -22.49 3.55 10.32
C ASN A 67 -22.97 3.89 8.88
N ASP A 68 -22.20 3.53 7.84
CA ASP A 68 -22.59 3.73 6.42
C ASP A 68 -23.40 2.54 5.85
N ASN A 69 -24.34 1.97 6.63
CA ASN A 69 -25.30 0.95 6.19
C ASN A 69 -26.69 1.54 5.91
#